data_AF-A0A4S2SAK7-F1
#
_entry.id   AF-A0A4S2SAK7-F1
#
_cell.length_a   1.000
_cell.length_b   1.000
_cell.length_c   1.000
_cell.angle_alpha   90.00
_cell.angle_beta   90.00
_cell.angle_gamma   90.00
#
_symmetry.space_group_name_H-M   'P 1'
#
loop_
_entity.id
_entity.type
_entity.pdbx_description
1 polymer ?
#
loop_
_entity_poly.entity_id
_entity_poly.type
_entity_poly.pdbx_seq_one_letter_code
_entity_poly.pdbx_strand_id
1 'polypeptide(L)' 'MKIKILEDGSGLLDNKPFPSVGEEVELPTGLALSLINDKRAEAVAENAAETRETAAAAAPEKRGPGRPRKTT' A
#
# COMPACT_ATOMS: atom_id res chain seq x y z
N MET A 1 0.04 7.32 10.92
CA MET A 1 1.13 6.32 10.80
C MET A 1 2.31 6.99 10.12
N LYS A 2 3.51 6.91 10.72
CA LYS A 2 4.71 7.50 10.12
C LYS A 2 5.35 6.53 9.13
N ILE A 3 5.62 7.00 7.92
CA ILE A 3 6.34 6.26 6.88
C ILE A 3 7.49 7.10 6.34
N LYS A 4 8.55 6.42 5.89
CA LYS A 4 9.68 7.00 5.19
C LYS A 4 9.54 6.72 3.71
N ILE A 5 9.62 7.77 2.90
CA ILE A 5 9.47 7.65 1.45
C ILE A 5 10.76 7.09 0.86
N LEU A 6 10.65 6.07 0.01
CA LEU A 6 11.78 5.42 -0.63
C LEU A 6 11.91 5.80 -2.11
N GLU A 7 10.82 6.21 -2.75
CA GLU A 7 10.78 6.57 -4.17
C GLU A 7 10.03 7.88 -4.37
N ASP A 8 10.54 8.75 -5.26
CA ASP A 8 9.90 10.00 -5.61
C ASP A 8 8.61 9.70 -6.39
N GLY A 9 7.51 10.27 -5.91
CA GLY A 9 6.22 10.26 -6.59
C GLY A 9 5.98 11.58 -7.29
N SER A 10 5.27 11.54 -8.42
CA SER A 10 4.69 12.75 -9.01
C SER A 10 3.22 12.85 -8.62
N GLY A 11 2.78 14.04 -8.18
CA GLY A 11 1.38 14.31 -7.85
C GLY A 11 1.17 14.74 -6.40
N LEU A 12 -0.06 14.50 -5.92
CA LEU A 12 -0.47 14.84 -4.56
C LEU A 12 -0.63 13.56 -3.73
N LEU A 13 -0.01 13.57 -2.55
CA LEU A 13 -0.24 12.60 -1.51
C LEU A 13 -1.06 13.26 -0.40
N ASP A 14 -2.28 12.78 -0.19
CA ASP A 14 -3.21 13.36 0.80
C ASP A 14 -3.45 14.87 0.61
N ASN A 15 -3.73 15.29 -0.63
CA ASN A 15 -3.89 16.69 -1.04
C ASN A 15 -2.66 17.60 -0.81
N LYS A 16 -1.52 17.03 -0.43
CA LYS A 16 -0.23 17.73 -0.29
C LYS A 16 0.72 17.28 -1.39
N PRO A 17 1.72 18.11 -1.77
CA PRO A 17 2.74 17.67 -2.72
C PRO A 17 3.40 16.38 -2.22
N PHE A 18 3.71 15.48 -3.16
CA PHE A 18 4.36 14.23 -2.81
C PHE A 18 5.71 14.51 -2.11
N PRO A 19 5.95 13.92 -0.94
CA PRO A 19 7.18 14.10 -0.17
C PRO A 19 8.43 13.56 -0.87
N SER A 20 9.59 14.12 -0.56
CA SER A 20 10.84 13.73 -1.22
C SER A 20 11.35 12.38 -0.70
N VAL A 21 12.16 11.67 -1.51
CA VAL A 21 12.85 10.46 -1.05
C VAL A 21 13.65 10.71 0.22
N GLY A 22 13.45 9.85 1.21
CA GLY A 22 14.07 9.92 2.53
C GLY A 22 13.31 10.77 3.55
N GLU A 23 12.27 11.48 3.14
CA GLU A 23 11.41 12.27 4.03
C GLU A 23 10.47 11.35 4.82
N GLU A 24 10.27 11.69 6.10
CA GLU A 24 9.32 11.01 6.98
C GLU A 24 8.01 11.80 7.03
N VAL A 25 6.92 11.15 6.65
CA VAL A 25 5.59 11.78 6.63
C VAL A 25 4.59 10.94 7.40
N GLU A 26 3.71 11.62 8.11
CA GLU A 26 2.58 10.99 8.76
C GLU A 26 1.36 10.95 7.82
N LEU A 27 0.91 9.73 7.51
CA LEU A 27 -0.25 9.47 6.66
C LEU A 27 -1.30 8.59 7.36
N PRO A 28 -2.55 8.61 6.86
CA PRO A 28 -3.56 7.63 7.23
C PRO A 28 -3.08 6.21 6.93
N THR A 29 -3.39 5.26 7.82
CA THR A 29 -2.93 3.86 7.72
C THR A 29 -3.26 3.21 6.38
N GLY A 30 -4.44 3.48 5.81
CA GLY A 30 -4.82 2.95 4.49
C GLY A 30 -3.88 3.38 3.37
N LEU A 31 -3.53 4.66 3.31
CA LEU A 31 -2.61 5.20 2.30
C LEU A 31 -1.16 4.77 2.56
N ALA A 32 -0.76 4.75 3.84
CA ALA A 32 0.56 4.28 4.23
C ALA A 32 0.80 2.82 3.82
N LEU A 33 -0.17 1.94 4.07
CA LEU A 33 -0.11 0.54 3.67
C LEU A 33 -0.06 0.36 2.14
N SER A 34 -0.83 1.15 1.38
CA SER A 34 -0.75 1.13 -0.09
C SER A 34 0.66 1.45 -0.58
N LEU A 35 1.28 2.52 -0.05
CA LEU A 35 2.64 2.91 -0.44
C LEU A 35 3.71 1.89 -0.02
N ILE A 36 3.54 1.26 1.15
CA ILE A 36 4.42 0.20 1.62
C ILE A 36 4.29 -1.05 0.74
N ASN A 37 3.06 -1.46 0.42
CA ASN A 37 2.79 -2.60 -0.46
C ASN A 37 3.37 -2.38 -1.87
N ASP A 38 3.31 -1.15 -2.37
CA ASP A 38 3.88 -0.75 -3.66
C ASP A 38 5.42 -0.58 -3.61
N LYS A 39 6.06 -0.82 -2.46
CA LYS A 39 7.50 -0.61 -2.20
C LYS A 39 8.00 0.82 -2.43
N ARG A 40 7.09 1.79 -2.38
CA ARG A 40 7.39 3.24 -2.51
C ARG A 40 7.74 3.89 -1.18
N ALA A 41 7.39 3.25 -0.06
CA ALA A 41 7.67 3.73 1.29
C ALA A 41 7.95 2.59 2.27
N GLU A 42 8.53 2.92 3.42
CA GLU A 42 8.81 2.01 4.53
C GLU A 42 8.17 2.51 5.82
N ALA A 43 7.63 1.62 6.65
CA ALA A 43 7.13 1.99 7.96
C ALA A 43 8.30 2.38 8.88
N VAL A 44 8.26 3.58 9.48
CA VAL A 44 9.28 3.99 10.46
C VAL A 44 9.04 3.24 11.76
N ALA A 45 10.11 2.65 12.31
CA ALA A 45 10.09 1.59 13.32
C ALA A 45 9.43 1.93 14.68
N GLU A 46 9.00 3.17 14.91
CA GLU A 46 8.04 3.47 15.99
C GLU A 46 6.70 2.73 15.81
N ASN A 47 6.34 2.28 14.59
CA ASN A 47 5.13 1.49 14.29
C ASN A 47 5.41 0.09 13.71
N ALA A 48 6.66 -0.30 13.47
CA ALA A 48 7.01 -1.54 12.75
C ALA A 48 6.74 -2.82 13.55
N ALA A 49 6.40 -2.72 14.84
CA ALA A 49 6.05 -3.86 15.66
C ALA A 49 4.69 -4.49 15.28
N GLU A 50 3.77 -3.73 14.66
CA GLU A 50 2.37 -4.16 14.50
C GLU A 50 2.01 -4.61 13.07
N THR A 51 2.82 -4.30 12.06
CA THR A 51 2.45 -4.54 10.64
C THR A 51 3.01 -5.85 10.06
N ARG A 52 3.77 -6.64 10.83
CA ARG A 52 4.33 -7.92 10.33
C ARG A 52 3.33 -9.08 10.30
N GLU A 53 2.13 -8.92 10.86
CA GLU A 53 1.14 -10.01 10.89
C GLU A 53 0.26 -10.12 9.63
N THR A 54 0.16 -9.07 8.79
CA THR A 54 -0.86 -9.04 7.71
C THR A 54 -0.35 -9.34 6.31
N ALA A 55 0.97 -9.49 6.11
CA ALA A 55 1.56 -9.80 4.80
C ALA A 55 1.48 -11.28 4.38
N ALA A 56 0.86 -12.16 5.18
CA ALA A 56 0.88 -13.62 4.98
C ALA A 56 -0.35 -14.21 4.26
N ALA A 57 -1.18 -13.42 3.59
CA ALA A 57 -2.31 -13.94 2.80
C ALA A 57 -2.29 -13.46 1.35
N ALA A 58 -1.13 -13.58 0.70
CA ALA A 58 -1.08 -13.65 -0.75
C ALA A 58 -1.65 -15.00 -1.22
N ALA A 59 -2.95 -15.07 -1.44
CA ALA A 59 -3.58 -16.14 -2.22
C ALA A 59 -4.45 -15.49 -3.30
N PRO A 60 -4.04 -15.51 -4.59
CA PRO A 60 -4.95 -15.21 -5.68
C PRO A 60 -6.01 -16.31 -5.72
N GLU A 61 -7.15 -16.09 -5.07
CA GLU A 61 -8.31 -16.96 -5.18
C GLU A 61 -8.81 -16.97 -6.63
N LYS A 62 -8.37 -18.01 -7.33
CA LYS A 62 -9.06 -18.76 -8.38
C LYS A 62 -10.25 -18.03 -9.03
N ARG A 63 -10.00 -17.42 -10.20
CA ARG A 63 -11.05 -17.25 -11.23
C ARG A 63 -11.59 -18.64 -11.58
N GLY A 64 -12.69 -19.04 -10.93
CA GLY A 64 -13.36 -20.31 -11.23
C GLY A 64 -13.80 -20.35 -12.70
N PRO A 65 -13.62 -21.47 -13.41
CA PRO A 65 -14.19 -21.63 -14.74
C PRO A 65 -15.67 -22.00 -14.55
N GLY A 66 -16.59 -21.18 -15.04
CA GLY A 66 -17.95 -21.66 -15.29
C GLY A 66 -19.07 -20.70 -14.99
N ARG A 67 -19.61 -20.11 -16.07
CA ARG A 67 -21.06 -20.26 -16.32
C ARG A 67 -21.35 -20.18 -17.82
N PRO A 68 -21.81 -21.25 -18.47
CA PRO A 68 -22.28 -21.16 -19.85
C PRO A 68 -23.69 -20.53 -19.94
N ARG A 69 -23.79 -19.57 -20.87
CA ARG A 69 -24.89 -19.07 -21.74
C ARG A 69 -26.36 -19.16 -21.28
N LYS A 70 -27.07 -18.03 -21.44
CA LYS A 70 -28.50 -18.03 -21.81
C LYS A 70 -28.65 -17.32 -23.16
N THR A 71 -29.13 -18.07 -24.15
CA THR A 71 -29.55 -17.62 -25.48
C THR A 71 -30.81 -16.75 -25.38
N THR A 72 -30.86 -15.67 -26.14
CA THR A 72 -32.11 -15.01 -26.55
C THR A 72 -32.31 -15.29 -28.03
#